data_AF-A0A7J4U4P4-F1
#
_entry.id   AF-A0A7J4U4P4-F1
#
_cell.length_a   1.000
_cell.length_b   1.000
_cell.length_c   1.000
_cell.angle_alpha   90.00
_cell.angle_beta   90.00
_cell.angle_gamma   90.00
#
_symmetry.space_group_name_H-M   'P 1'
#
loop_
_entity.id
_entity.type
_entity.pdbx_description
1 polymer ?
#
loop_
_entity_poly.entity_id
_entity_poly.type
_entity_poly.pdbx_seq_one_letter_code
_entity_poly.pdbx_strand_id
1 'polypeptide(L)'
;MVDSELGEIPKGWKVSKIGKEFETILGGTPSTTNKSYWENGTVAWINSGEINKFRITEPTAYITKEAVDNSATKLMPKGTTVLAITGATLGQVSRIEIDTCANQSVIGI
;
A
#
# COMPACT_ATOMS: atom_id res chain seq x y z
N MET A 1 -4.12 20.22 28.11
CA MET A 1 -4.77 19.09 27.44
C MET A 1 -6.23 19.43 27.19
N VAL A 2 -6.92 18.64 26.37
CA VAL A 2 -8.38 18.61 26.17
C VAL A 2 -8.82 17.16 26.14
N ASP A 3 -10.01 16.86 26.66
CA ASP A 3 -10.56 15.51 26.62
C ASP A 3 -10.91 15.09 25.19
N SER A 4 -10.67 13.82 24.87
CA SER A 4 -11.06 13.20 23.60
C SER A 4 -11.47 11.75 23.82
N GLU A 5 -12.04 11.12 22.79
CA GLU A 5 -12.47 9.71 22.82
C GLU A 5 -11.31 8.71 23.03
N LEU A 6 -10.05 9.11 22.81
CA LEU A 6 -8.85 8.28 23.02
C LEU A 6 -8.01 8.73 24.22
N GLY A 7 -8.58 9.56 25.10
CA GLY A 7 -7.89 10.15 26.26
C GLY A 7 -7.53 11.61 26.05
N GLU A 8 -6.78 12.18 27.01
CA GLU A 8 -6.36 13.58 26.97
C GLU A 8 -5.36 13.84 25.82
N ILE A 9 -5.62 14.87 25.02
CA ILE A 9 -4.75 15.31 23.91
C ILE A 9 -4.32 16.78 24.06
N PRO A 10 -3.26 17.25 23.39
CA PRO A 10 -2.86 18.65 23.45
C PRO A 10 -3.93 19.60 22.90
N LYS A 11 -3.97 20.84 23.41
CA LYS A 11 -4.86 21.89 22.87
C LYS A 11 -4.53 22.12 21.38
N GLY A 12 -5.55 22.15 20.53
CA GLY A 12 -5.41 22.33 19.08
C GLY A 12 -5.31 21.03 18.27
N TRP A 13 -5.17 19.87 18.93
CA TRP A 13 -5.24 18.57 18.27
C TRP A 13 -6.68 18.09 18.13
N LYS A 14 -6.93 17.23 17.14
CA LYS A 14 -8.19 16.51 16.96
C LYS A 14 -7.93 15.01 16.78
N VAL A 15 -8.83 14.18 17.31
CA VAL A 15 -8.87 12.75 16.94
C VAL A 15 -9.60 12.61 15.61
N SER A 16 -9.03 11.84 14.69
CA SER A 16 -9.65 11.55 13.40
C SER A 16 -9.22 10.18 12.88
N LYS A 17 -10.00 9.60 11.98
CA LYS A 17 -9.67 8.35 11.30
C LYS A 17 -8.78 8.65 10.10
N ILE A 18 -7.81 7.77 9.81
CA ILE A 18 -6.89 7.94 8.67
C ILE A 18 -7.63 8.21 7.37
N GLY A 19 -8.61 7.36 7.01
CA GLY A 19 -9.39 7.53 5.78
C GLY A 19 -10.31 8.76 5.75
N LYS A 20 -10.37 9.57 6.81
CA LYS A 20 -11.04 10.87 6.83
C LYS A 20 -10.06 12.01 6.47
N GLU A 21 -8.77 11.85 6.76
CA GLU A 21 -7.75 12.88 6.56
C GLU A 21 -6.85 12.58 5.35
N PHE A 22 -6.77 11.31 4.92
CA PHE A 22 -5.91 10.84 3.84
C PHE A 22 -6.69 9.96 2.86
N GLU A 23 -6.28 9.98 1.59
CA GLU A 23 -6.70 8.97 0.62
C GLU A 23 -6.07 7.63 0.98
N THR A 24 -6.84 6.55 0.90
CA THR A 24 -6.31 5.22 1.16
C THR A 24 -6.52 4.32 -0.04
N ILE A 25 -5.49 3.55 -0.36
CA ILE A 25 -5.47 2.66 -1.52
C ILE A 25 -5.20 1.24 -1.01
N LEU A 26 -6.18 0.36 -1.08
CA LEU A 26 -5.95 -1.06 -0.88
C LEU A 26 -5.30 -1.66 -2.13
N GLY A 27 -4.23 -2.42 -1.95
CA GLY A 27 -3.61 -3.18 -3.05
C GLY A 27 -4.49 -4.33 -3.54
N GLY A 28 -4.03 -5.02 -4.58
CA GLY A 28 -4.70 -6.18 -5.16
C GLY A 28 -3.70 -7.06 -5.90
N THR A 29 -3.96 -8.36 -5.91
CA THR A 29 -3.17 -9.32 -6.69
C THR A 29 -3.93 -9.64 -7.97
N PRO A 30 -3.38 -9.29 -9.16
CA PRO A 30 -3.90 -9.81 -10.41
C PRO A 30 -3.91 -11.34 -10.39
N SER A 31 -4.83 -11.99 -11.11
CA SER A 31 -4.86 -13.45 -11.16
C SER A 31 -3.50 -14.02 -11.56
N THR A 32 -2.88 -14.82 -10.68
CA THR A 32 -1.55 -15.41 -10.91
C THR A 32 -1.57 -16.52 -11.95
N THR A 33 -2.75 -17.09 -12.23
CA THR A 33 -2.94 -18.08 -13.29
C THR A 33 -3.10 -17.45 -14.65
N ASN A 34 -3.44 -16.15 -14.74
CA ASN A 34 -3.47 -15.44 -16.00
C ASN A 34 -2.08 -14.89 -16.35
N LYS A 35 -1.36 -15.59 -17.21
CA LYS A 35 0.00 -15.21 -17.60
C LYS A 35 0.08 -13.86 -18.30
N SER A 36 -0.96 -13.41 -19.02
CA SER A 36 -0.97 -12.09 -19.68
C SER A 36 -0.82 -10.93 -18.68
N TYR A 37 -1.12 -11.16 -17.41
CA TYR A 37 -0.98 -10.15 -16.36
C TYR A 37 0.45 -9.98 -15.85
N TRP A 38 1.34 -10.93 -16.12
CA TRP A 38 2.68 -11.00 -15.52
C TRP A 38 3.79 -11.08 -16.56
N GLU A 39 3.57 -11.77 -17.67
CA GLU A 39 4.58 -11.90 -18.73
C GLU A 39 4.78 -10.57 -19.46
N ASN A 40 6.05 -10.17 -19.63
CA ASN A 40 6.45 -8.89 -20.24
C ASN A 40 5.85 -7.65 -19.56
N GLY A 41 5.54 -7.76 -18.25
CA GLY A 41 5.08 -6.66 -17.43
C GLY A 41 6.11 -5.52 -17.36
N THR A 42 5.62 -4.29 -17.24
CA THR A 42 6.44 -3.09 -17.10
C THR A 42 6.02 -2.21 -15.92
N VAL A 43 4.87 -2.51 -15.30
CA VAL A 43 4.38 -1.78 -14.13
C VAL A 43 4.88 -2.48 -12.87
N ALA A 44 5.56 -1.74 -12.00
CA ALA A 44 6.07 -2.26 -10.74
C ALA A 44 4.94 -2.78 -9.85
N TRP A 45 5.17 -3.92 -9.19
CA TRP A 45 4.27 -4.50 -8.22
C TRP A 45 5.07 -5.10 -7.05
N ILE A 46 4.62 -4.85 -5.82
CA ILE A 46 5.27 -5.34 -4.59
C ILE A 46 4.36 -6.29 -3.79
N ASN A 47 4.96 -7.30 -3.17
CA ASN A 47 4.26 -8.12 -2.17
C ASN A 47 4.43 -7.52 -0.76
N SER A 48 3.64 -7.98 0.20
CA SER A 48 3.68 -7.51 1.58
C SER A 48 4.99 -7.82 2.33
N GLY A 49 5.83 -8.74 1.82
CA GLY A 49 7.15 -9.01 2.39
C GLY A 49 8.12 -7.82 2.28
N GLU A 50 7.91 -6.96 1.29
CA GLU A 50 8.69 -5.73 1.10
C GLU A 50 8.49 -4.69 2.22
N ILE A 51 7.38 -4.76 2.94
CA ILE A 51 7.03 -3.78 3.98
C ILE A 51 7.98 -3.85 5.20
N ASN A 52 8.76 -4.93 5.34
CA ASN A 52 9.81 -5.01 6.37
C ASN A 52 11.00 -4.07 6.11
N LYS A 53 11.13 -3.52 4.90
CA LYS A 53 12.21 -2.59 4.54
C LYS A 53 11.84 -1.18 4.99
N PHE A 54 12.83 -0.37 5.38
CA PHE A 54 12.59 1.03 5.72
C PHE A 54 12.12 1.86 4.51
N ARG A 55 12.65 1.55 3.32
CA ARG A 55 12.25 2.15 2.04
C ARG A 55 12.22 1.08 0.97
N ILE A 56 11.21 1.13 0.10
CA ILE A 56 11.03 0.19 -1.00
C ILE A 56 11.43 0.89 -2.29
N THR A 57 12.59 0.52 -2.82
CA THR A 57 13.19 1.14 -4.02
C THR A 57 13.09 0.28 -5.26
N GLU A 58 12.72 -1.00 -5.11
CA GLU A 58 12.67 -1.98 -6.19
C GLU A 58 11.37 -2.78 -6.10
N PRO A 59 10.79 -3.17 -7.25
CA PRO A 59 9.60 -4.01 -7.26
C PRO A 59 9.93 -5.46 -6.92
N THR A 60 8.94 -6.20 -6.40
CA THR A 60 9.02 -7.66 -6.30
C THR A 60 8.87 -8.32 -7.67
N ALA A 61 7.98 -7.77 -8.50
CA ALA A 61 7.67 -8.25 -9.83
C ALA A 61 7.16 -7.11 -10.72
N TYR A 62 7.03 -7.38 -12.00
CA TYR A 62 6.34 -6.49 -12.92
C TYR A 62 5.03 -7.13 -13.38
N ILE A 63 3.99 -6.31 -13.50
CA ILE A 63 2.70 -6.67 -14.07
C ILE A 63 2.47 -5.86 -15.34
N THR A 64 1.59 -6.35 -16.20
CA THR A 64 1.21 -5.63 -17.42
C THR A 64 0.22 -4.52 -17.10
N LYS A 65 0.09 -3.55 -18.02
CA LYS A 65 -0.96 -2.53 -17.92
C LYS A 65 -2.36 -3.16 -17.91
N GLU A 66 -2.56 -4.22 -18.69
CA GLU A 66 -3.79 -5.02 -18.70
C GLU A 66 -4.15 -5.54 -17.30
N ALA A 67 -3.16 -5.97 -16.52
CA ALA A 67 -3.37 -6.43 -15.14
C ALA A 67 -3.86 -5.31 -14.22
N VAL A 68 -3.34 -4.09 -14.39
CA VAL A 68 -3.78 -2.91 -13.62
C VAL A 68 -5.22 -2.57 -13.99
N ASP A 69 -5.54 -2.54 -15.28
CA ASP A 69 -6.84 -2.13 -15.79
C ASP A 69 -7.95 -3.17 -15.50
N ASN A 70 -7.59 -4.45 -15.39
CA ASN A 70 -8.54 -5.57 -15.26
C ASN A 70 -8.42 -6.36 -13.94
N SER A 71 -7.82 -5.77 -12.91
CA SER A 71 -7.81 -6.36 -11.56
C SER A 71 -8.11 -5.32 -10.48
N ALA A 72 -8.15 -5.77 -9.22
CA ALA A 72 -8.33 -4.88 -8.08
C ALA A 72 -7.05 -4.11 -7.69
N THR A 73 -5.90 -4.41 -8.32
CA THR A 73 -4.66 -3.71 -8.01
C THR A 73 -4.73 -2.25 -8.45
N LYS A 74 -4.06 -1.37 -7.72
CA LYS A 74 -4.08 0.08 -7.97
C LYS A 74 -2.67 0.63 -7.88
N LEU A 75 -2.37 1.60 -8.73
CA LEU A 75 -1.07 2.28 -8.71
C LEU A 75 -1.00 3.19 -7.49
N MET A 76 0.08 3.06 -6.72
CA MET A 76 0.44 3.95 -5.62
C MET A 76 1.63 4.81 -6.07
N PRO A 77 1.51 6.15 -6.02
CA PRO A 77 2.60 7.04 -6.39
C PRO A 77 3.80 6.93 -5.44
N LYS A 78 5.01 7.15 -5.96
CA LYS A 78 6.21 7.33 -5.15
C LYS A 78 5.97 8.31 -4.00
N GLY A 79 6.46 7.94 -2.82
CA GLY A 79 6.34 8.72 -1.59
C GLY A 79 5.15 8.34 -0.72
N THR A 80 4.25 7.48 -1.20
CA THR A 80 3.15 6.90 -0.41
C THR A 80 3.69 6.13 0.80
N THR A 81 3.03 6.29 1.95
CA THR A 81 3.33 5.48 3.13
C THR A 81 2.50 4.20 3.04
N VAL A 82 3.13 3.05 3.19
CA VAL A 82 2.46 1.75 3.05
C VAL A 82 2.44 1.02 4.39
N LEU A 83 1.31 0.44 4.71
CA LEU A 83 1.05 -0.34 5.93
C LEU A 83 0.65 -1.76 5.54
N ALA A 84 1.31 -2.75 6.13
CA ALA A 84 0.88 -4.13 6.02
C ALA A 84 -0.27 -4.41 7.01
N ILE A 85 -1.38 -4.92 6.49
CA ILE A 85 -2.63 -5.12 7.24
C ILE A 85 -2.95 -6.58 7.54
N THR A 86 -2.16 -7.53 7.01
CA THR A 86 -2.30 -8.97 7.27
C THR A 86 -0.95 -9.68 7.19
N GLY A 87 -0.91 -10.94 7.63
CA GLY A 87 0.25 -11.82 7.47
C GLY A 87 1.39 -11.56 8.46
N ALA A 88 2.57 -12.13 8.16
CA ALA A 88 3.75 -12.04 9.03
C ALA A 88 4.29 -10.61 9.20
N THR A 89 3.89 -9.69 8.33
CA THR A 89 4.32 -8.28 8.34
C THR A 89 3.26 -7.36 8.93
N LEU A 90 2.22 -7.89 9.58
CA LEU A 90 1.12 -7.09 10.15
C LEU A 90 1.66 -5.94 11.02
N GLY A 91 1.20 -4.73 10.73
CA GLY A 91 1.56 -3.50 11.46
C GLY A 91 2.90 -2.90 11.05
N GLN A 92 3.67 -3.53 10.16
CA GLN A 92 4.88 -2.93 9.60
C GLN A 92 4.54 -1.79 8.65
N VAL A 93 5.39 -0.76 8.65
CA VAL A 93 5.23 0.45 7.85
C VAL A 93 6.49 0.69 7.04
N SER A 94 6.30 1.08 5.77
CA SER A 94 7.38 1.47 4.88
C SER A 94 6.97 2.68 4.03
N ARG A 95 7.91 3.19 3.24
CA ARG A 95 7.68 4.23 2.25
C ARG A 95 8.16 3.76 0.88
N ILE A 96 7.31 3.87 -0.13
CA ILE A 96 7.68 3.52 -1.50
C ILE A 96 8.48 4.67 -2.15
N GLU A 97 9.58 4.34 -2.81
CA GLU A 97 10.45 5.28 -3.52
C GLU A 97 10.35 5.13 -5.05
N ILE A 98 9.38 4.34 -5.50
CA ILE A 98 8.98 4.06 -6.88
C ILE A 98 7.44 4.08 -6.98
N ASP A 99 6.91 4.41 -8.15
CA ASP A 99 5.49 4.17 -8.43
C ASP A 99 5.26 2.66 -8.52
N THR A 100 4.33 2.11 -7.75
CA THR A 100 4.10 0.66 -7.71
C THR A 100 2.67 0.31 -7.33
N CYS A 101 2.21 -0.85 -7.80
CA CYS A 101 1.07 -1.54 -7.25
C CYS A 101 1.49 -2.44 -6.07
N ALA A 102 0.54 -2.94 -5.28
CA ALA A 102 0.83 -3.87 -4.18
C ALA A 102 -0.23 -4.97 -4.08
N ASN A 103 0.03 -6.04 -3.33
CA ASN A 103 -0.97 -7.08 -3.04
C ASN A 103 -2.06 -6.61 -2.05
N GLN A 104 -3.12 -7.42 -1.86
CA GLN A 104 -4.24 -7.10 -0.95
C GLN A 104 -3.89 -7.10 0.56
N SER A 105 -2.62 -7.33 0.91
CA SER A 105 -2.14 -7.27 2.29
C SER A 105 -1.52 -5.91 2.63
N VAL A 106 -1.51 -4.97 1.68
CA VAL A 106 -0.90 -3.64 1.83
C VAL A 106 -1.95 -2.56 1.55
N ILE A 107 -1.99 -1.55 2.43
CA ILE A 107 -2.70 -0.30 2.21
C ILE A 107 -1.68 0.82 2.02
N GLY A 108 -1.84 1.61 0.97
CA GLY A 108 -1.21 2.92 0.81
C GLY A 108 -2.03 4.01 1.50
N ILE A 109 -1.33 4.93 2.15
CA ILE A 109 -1.83 6.10 2.89
C ILE A 109 -1.07 7.34 2.41
#